data_AF-A0A8T1TV82-F1
#
_entry.id   AF-A0A8T1TV82-F1
#
_cell.length_a   1.000
_cell.length_b   1.000
_cell.length_c   1.000
_cell.angle_alpha   90.00
_cell.angle_beta   90.00
_cell.angle_gamma   90.00
#
_symmetry.space_group_name_H-M   'P 1'
#
loop_
_entity.id
_entity.type
_entity.pdbx_description
1 polymer ?
#
loop_
_entity_poly.entity_id
_entity_poly.type
_entity_poly.pdbx_seq_one_letter_code
_entity_poly.pdbx_strand_id
1 'polypeptide(L)'
;LLNIQKNTSTARFAARSTKGATLVAGARVRWEFDGHAQPQQGSRVLILDSPVTSVRTFSDDGARKWMDSLVPGYGRCQVQRKDLMVSQDT
;
A
#
# COMPACT_ATOMS: atom_id res chain seq x y z
N LEU A 1 5.25 -14.12 -20.32
CA LEU A 1 4.20 -14.20 -19.28
C LEU A 1 4.88 -13.92 -17.95
N LEU A 2 4.63 -12.75 -17.33
CA LEU A 2 5.29 -12.37 -16.08
C LEU A 2 4.69 -13.22 -14.94
N ASN A 3 5.49 -14.12 -14.38
CA ASN A 3 5.13 -14.96 -13.25
C ASN A 3 5.00 -14.09 -11.99
N ILE A 4 3.79 -13.66 -11.66
CA ILE A 4 3.49 -13.08 -10.35
C ILE A 4 3.46 -14.23 -9.35
N GLN A 5 4.61 -14.48 -8.71
CA GLN A 5 4.75 -15.39 -7.58
C GLN A 5 3.80 -14.94 -6.47
N LYS A 6 2.71 -15.70 -6.26
CA LYS A 6 1.82 -15.58 -5.10
C LYS A 6 2.59 -16.05 -3.86
N ASN A 7 3.46 -15.19 -3.33
CA ASN A 7 4.21 -15.49 -2.12
C ASN A 7 3.27 -15.34 -0.91
N THR A 8 2.61 -16.44 -0.56
CA THR A 8 1.72 -16.56 0.59
C THR A 8 2.58 -16.65 1.86
N SER A 9 3.18 -15.54 2.27
CA SER A 9 3.88 -15.48 3.55
C SER A 9 2.86 -15.20 4.65
N THR A 10 2.50 -16.25 5.39
CA THR A 10 1.63 -16.23 6.57
C THR A 10 2.34 -15.54 7.74
N ALA A 11 2.69 -14.27 7.60
CA ALA A 11 3.02 -13.45 8.74
C ALA A 11 1.72 -13.23 9.53
N ARG A 12 1.71 -13.63 10.81
CA ARG A 12 0.62 -13.29 11.73
C ARG A 12 0.60 -11.77 11.90
N PHE A 13 -0.17 -11.09 11.06
CA PHE A 13 -0.46 -9.68 11.25
C PHE A 13 -1.47 -9.59 12.38
N ALA A 14 -1.01 -9.24 13.59
CA ALA A 14 -1.89 -8.87 14.68
C ALA A 14 -2.82 -7.76 14.17
N ALA A 15 -4.12 -8.06 14.11
CA ALA A 15 -5.16 -7.20 13.57
C ALA A 15 -5.30 -5.93 14.42
N ARG A 16 -4.48 -4.93 14.16
CA ARG A 16 -4.66 -3.59 14.71
C ARG A 16 -5.29 -2.72 13.63
N SER A 17 -6.62 -2.67 13.64
CA SER A 17 -7.52 -1.78 12.87
C SER A 17 -7.11 -1.48 11.41
N THR A 18 -7.66 -2.26 10.46
CA THR A 18 -7.68 -1.85 9.04
C THR A 18 -8.66 -0.70 8.86
N LYS A 19 -8.18 0.54 8.91
CA LYS A 19 -8.97 1.70 8.49
C LYS A 19 -9.06 1.73 6.97
N GLY A 20 -10.27 1.90 6.45
CA GLY A 20 -10.49 2.18 5.03
C GLY A 20 -10.00 3.58 4.71
N ALA A 21 -9.26 3.71 3.61
CA ALA A 21 -8.75 4.97 3.11
C ALA A 21 -8.99 5.11 1.61
N THR A 22 -8.95 6.34 1.14
CA THR A 22 -8.95 6.68 -0.28
C THR A 22 -7.58 7.23 -0.64
N LEU A 23 -6.95 6.67 -1.66
CA LEU A 23 -5.78 7.29 -2.29
C LEU A 23 -6.26 8.36 -3.26
N VAL A 24 -5.65 9.55 -3.18
CA VAL A 24 -5.95 10.64 -4.11
C VAL A 24 -5.42 10.36 -5.51
N ALA A 25 -5.97 11.04 -6.52
CA ALA A 25 -5.39 11.05 -7.86
C ALA A 25 -3.98 11.65 -7.82
N GLY A 26 -3.08 11.15 -8.66
CA GLY A 26 -1.66 11.48 -8.66
C GLY A 26 -0.85 10.81 -7.54
N ALA A 27 -1.46 9.94 -6.72
CA ALA A 27 -0.77 9.26 -5.64
C ALA A 27 0.38 8.39 -6.17
N ARG A 28 1.50 8.44 -5.45
CA ARG A 28 2.71 7.67 -5.78
C ARG A 28 2.69 6.34 -5.05
N VAL A 29 2.84 5.26 -5.80
CA VAL A 29 2.75 3.88 -5.31
C VAL A 29 4.03 3.10 -5.63
N ARG A 30 4.57 2.43 -4.62
CA ARG A 30 5.63 1.41 -4.78
C ARG A 30 4.96 0.04 -4.72
N TRP A 31 5.16 -0.77 -5.76
CA TRP A 31 4.46 -2.04 -5.94
C TRP A 31 5.42 -3.23 -6.08
N GLU A 32 6.69 -2.98 -6.38
CA GLU A 32 7.71 -4.00 -6.52
C GLU A 32 8.49 -4.14 -5.21
N PHE A 33 8.49 -5.35 -4.67
CA PHE A 33 9.17 -5.69 -3.43
C PHE A 33 10.11 -6.86 -3.66
N ASP A 34 11.25 -6.84 -2.97
CA ASP A 34 12.19 -7.96 -2.96
C ASP A 34 11.69 -9.12 -2.07
N GLY A 35 12.49 -10.18 -1.99
CA GLY A 35 12.20 -11.34 -1.14
C GLY A 35 12.12 -11.04 0.36
N HIS A 36 12.58 -9.85 0.80
CA HIS A 36 12.52 -9.37 2.17
C HIS A 36 11.36 -8.40 2.41
N ALA A 37 10.42 -8.28 1.46
CA ALA A 37 9.32 -7.34 1.48
C ALA A 37 9.76 -5.86 1.59
N GLN A 38 10.98 -5.55 1.13
CA GLN A 38 11.44 -4.18 0.99
C GLN A 38 11.22 -3.68 -0.44
N PRO A 39 10.95 -2.38 -0.64
CA PRO A 39 10.86 -1.81 -1.99
C PRO A 39 12.17 -2.05 -2.74
N GLN A 40 12.09 -2.63 -3.93
CA GLN A 40 13.28 -2.88 -4.74
C GLN A 40 13.94 -1.54 -5.10
N GLN A 41 15.26 -1.42 -4.87
CA GLN A 41 16.00 -0.22 -5.25
C GLN A 41 15.95 -0.02 -6.77
N GLY A 42 15.60 1.19 -7.21
CA GLY A 42 15.43 1.52 -8.62
C GLY A 42 14.06 1.15 -9.20
N SER A 43 13.14 0.56 -8.42
CA SER A 43 11.79 0.29 -8.90
C SER A 43 11.05 1.56 -9.31
N ARG A 44 10.31 1.48 -10.41
CA ARG A 44 9.54 2.60 -10.93
C ARG A 44 8.30 2.81 -10.06
N VAL A 45 8.18 4.02 -9.53
CA VAL A 45 6.98 4.47 -8.83
C VAL A 45 5.83 4.58 -9.83
N LEU A 46 4.72 3.92 -9.52
CA LEU A 46 3.47 4.03 -10.27
C LEU A 46 2.71 5.26 -9.80
N ILE A 47 2.13 6.01 -10.75
CA ILE A 47 1.25 7.14 -10.45
C ILE A 47 -0.17 6.67 -10.76
N LEU A 48 -1.06 6.81 -9.78
CA LEU A 48 -2.47 6.48 -9.96
C LEU A 48 -3.19 7.71 -10.52
N ASP A 49 -3.63 7.67 -11.78
CA ASP A 49 -4.25 8.82 -12.44
C ASP A 49 -5.66 9.13 -11.88
N SER A 50 -6.32 8.14 -11.29
CA SER A 50 -7.62 8.27 -10.64
C SER A 50 -7.53 7.98 -9.14
N PRO A 51 -8.42 8.58 -8.32
CA PRO A 51 -8.51 8.19 -6.91
C PRO A 51 -8.85 6.70 -6.78
N VAL A 52 -8.28 6.04 -5.78
CA VAL A 52 -8.58 4.63 -5.49
C VAL A 52 -9.21 4.55 -4.11
N THR A 53 -10.49 4.17 -4.09
CA THR A 53 -11.25 3.93 -2.86
C THR A 53 -10.94 2.55 -2.30
N SER A 54 -11.31 2.34 -1.02
CA SER A 54 -11.18 1.04 -0.35
C SER A 54 -9.75 0.53 -0.21
N VAL A 55 -8.78 1.44 -0.15
CA VAL A 55 -7.39 1.13 0.17
C VAL A 55 -7.33 0.77 1.65
N ARG A 56 -6.70 -0.37 1.96
CA ARG A 56 -6.50 -0.79 3.35
C ARG A 56 -5.07 -0.50 3.74
N THR A 57 -4.87 0.37 4.72
CA THR A 57 -3.55 0.65 5.27
C THR A 57 -3.25 -0.27 6.43
N PHE A 58 -2.01 -0.74 6.53
CA PHE A 58 -1.55 -1.54 7.66
C PHE A 58 -0.76 -0.65 8.63
N SER A 59 -1.12 -0.69 9.91
CA SER A 59 -0.38 -0.13 11.04
C SER A 59 0.32 1.21 10.74
N ASP A 60 -0.36 2.33 11.01
CA ASP A 60 0.30 3.63 11.01
C ASP A 60 1.05 3.84 12.34
N ASP A 61 2.38 3.87 12.29
CA ASP A 61 3.23 4.19 13.45
C ASP A 61 3.45 5.71 13.63
N GLY A 62 2.85 6.55 12.77
CA GLY A 62 3.03 8.00 12.81
C GLY A 62 4.42 8.48 12.34
N ALA A 63 5.42 7.61 12.28
CA ALA A 63 6.80 7.97 11.99
C ALA A 63 7.16 7.82 10.50
N ARG A 64 6.56 6.85 9.79
CA ARG A 64 6.95 6.51 8.42
C ARG A 64 6.20 7.32 7.35
N LYS A 65 6.96 7.89 6.40
CA LYS A 65 6.38 8.60 5.24
C LYS A 65 5.63 7.65 4.28
N TRP A 66 6.13 6.43 4.15
CA TRP A 66 5.54 5.37 3.32
C TRP A 66 4.85 4.35 4.21
N MET A 67 3.61 4.02 3.89
CA MET A 67 2.81 3.05 4.62
C MET A 67 2.52 1.84 3.74
N ASP A 68 2.63 0.65 4.33
CA ASP A 68 2.16 -0.57 3.67
C ASP A 68 0.64 -0.53 3.54
N SER A 69 0.15 -0.94 2.37
CA SER A 69 -1.26 -0.91 2.02
C SER A 69 -1.64 -2.05 1.07
N LEU A 70 -2.92 -2.39 1.05
CA LEU A 70 -3.54 -3.15 -0.04
C LEU A 70 -4.32 -2.18 -0.92
N VAL A 71 -3.89 -2.07 -2.17
CA VAL A 71 -4.56 -1.28 -3.19
C VAL A 71 -5.33 -2.23 -4.11
N PRO A 72 -6.66 -2.07 -4.25
CA PRO A 72 -7.45 -2.89 -5.17
C PRO A 72 -6.87 -2.88 -6.59
N GLY A 73 -6.76 -4.04 -7.22
CA GLY A 73 -6.16 -4.20 -8.55
C GLY A 73 -4.63 -4.28 -8.58
N TYR A 74 -3.93 -3.79 -7.56
CA TYR A 74 -2.46 -3.78 -7.49
C TYR A 74 -1.88 -4.71 -6.41
N GLY A 75 -2.66 -5.06 -5.39
CA GLY A 75 -2.21 -5.92 -4.29
C GLY A 75 -1.45 -5.15 -3.21
N ARG A 76 -0.36 -5.74 -2.69
CA ARG A 76 0.46 -5.11 -1.64
C ARG A 76 1.29 -3.99 -2.25
N CYS A 77 1.22 -2.82 -1.63
CA CYS A 77 1.88 -1.61 -2.10
C CYS A 77 2.34 -0.76 -0.93
N GLN A 78 3.29 0.14 -1.17
CA GLN A 78 3.60 1.24 -0.28
C GLN A 78 3.12 2.55 -0.89
N VAL A 79 2.44 3.34 -0.08
CA VAL A 79 1.85 4.62 -0.47
C VAL A 79 2.28 5.70 0.49
N GLN A 80 2.27 6.97 0.07
CA GLN A 80 2.63 8.04 0.99
C GLN A 80 1.46 8.36 1.92
N ARG A 81 1.73 8.57 3.21
CA ARG A 81 0.70 8.93 4.19
C ARG A 81 -0.10 10.17 3.77
N LYS A 82 0.59 11.18 3.23
CA LYS A 82 -0.03 12.42 2.76
C LYS A 82 -0.98 12.26 1.58
N ASP A 83 -0.88 11.14 0.85
CA ASP A 83 -1.72 10.85 -0.31
C ASP A 83 -2.94 9.97 0.10
N LEU A 84 -3.04 9.61 1.38
CA LEU A 84 -4.15 8.85 1.96
C LEU A 84 -5.13 9.80 2.66
N MET A 85 -6.38 9.77 2.21
CA MET A 85 -7.50 10.34 2.94
C MET A 85 -8.16 9.23 3.76
N VAL A 86 -7.98 9.28 5.08
CA VAL A 86 -8.65 8.35 5.98
C VAL A 86 -10.08 8.84 6.16
N SER A 87 -11.06 8.00 5.81
CA SER A 87 -12.44 8.26 6.14
C SER A 87 -12.57 8.16 7.66
N GLN A 88 -12.69 9.31 8.34
CA GLN A 88 -13.13 9.31 9.73
C GLN A 88 -14.63 8.99 9.70
N ASP A 89 -15.01 7.76 10.03
CA ASP A 89 -16.36 7.53 10.53
C ASP A 89 -16.51 8.40 11.78
N THR A 90 -17.45 9.34 11.71
CA THR A 90 -17.78 10.29 12.78
C THR A 90 -18.42 9.57 13.95
#